data_AF-A0A5J4RZV3-F1
#
_entry.id   AF-A0A5J4RZV3-F1
#
_cell.length_a   1.000
_cell.length_b   1.000
_cell.length_c   1.000
_cell.angle_alpha   90.00
_cell.angle_beta   90.00
_cell.angle_gamma   90.00
#
_symmetry.space_group_name_H-M   'P 1'
#
loop_
_entity.id
_entity.type
_entity.pdbx_description
1 polymer ?
#
loop_
_entity_poly.entity_id
_entity_poly.type
_entity_poly.pdbx_seq_one_letter_code
_entity_poly.pdbx_strand_id
1 'polypeptide(L)'
;MDWRRLLSAKRFGMEEFHAERQENRSEFQRDYDRLVFSAPFRRLQNKTQVFPLPGSVFVHNRLTHSLEVACVGRSLGNDTAKAILI
;
A
#
# COMPACT_ATOMS: atom_id res chain seq x y z
N MET A 1 -14.66 15.56 -11.49
CA MET A 1 -13.49 14.65 -11.61
C MET A 1 -13.97 13.37 -12.29
N ASP A 2 -13.14 12.79 -13.15
CA ASP A 2 -13.41 11.47 -13.73
C ASP A 2 -12.67 10.39 -12.93
N TRP A 3 -13.38 9.73 -12.04
CA TRP A 3 -12.82 8.68 -11.17
C TRP A 3 -12.31 7.47 -11.94
N ARG A 4 -12.86 7.16 -13.13
CA ARG A 4 -12.41 6.01 -13.94
C ARG A 4 -11.01 6.26 -14.50
N ARG A 5 -10.71 7.52 -14.83
CA ARG A 5 -9.37 7.92 -15.25
C ARG A 5 -8.38 7.99 -14.09
N LEU A 6 -8.84 8.38 -12.90
CA LEU A 6 -8.00 8.53 -11.71
C LEU A 6 -7.67 7.16 -11.05
N LEU A 7 -8.61 6.22 -11.04
CA LEU A 7 -8.46 4.88 -10.47
C LEU A 7 -8.06 3.86 -11.54
N SER A 8 -6.98 4.14 -12.25
CA SER A 8 -6.47 3.27 -13.32
C SER A 8 -5.63 2.11 -12.74
N ALA A 9 -5.95 0.89 -13.16
CA ALA A 9 -5.12 -0.29 -12.89
C ALA A 9 -3.97 -0.46 -13.91
N LYS A 10 -3.85 0.45 -14.89
CA LYS A 10 -2.82 0.36 -15.93
C LYS A 10 -1.41 0.45 -15.34
N ARG A 11 -0.52 -0.39 -15.86
CA ARG A 11 0.89 -0.51 -15.48
C ARG A 11 1.76 -0.04 -16.61
N PHE A 12 2.80 0.71 -16.26
CA PHE A 12 3.82 1.15 -17.19
C PHE A 12 4.51 -0.04 -17.87
N GLY A 13 4.61 -0.02 -19.19
CA GLY A 13 5.20 -1.08 -20.01
C GLY A 13 4.35 -2.34 -20.18
N MET A 14 3.12 -2.34 -19.66
CA MET A 14 2.15 -3.43 -19.80
C MET A 14 0.78 -2.89 -20.24
N GLU A 15 0.75 -1.72 -20.89
CA GLU A 15 -0.47 -0.98 -21.25
C GLU A 15 -1.42 -1.81 -22.12
N GLU A 16 -0.87 -2.69 -22.95
CA GLU A 16 -1.59 -3.57 -23.88
C GLU A 16 -2.09 -4.87 -23.23
N PHE A 17 -1.54 -5.25 -22.07
CA PHE A 17 -1.83 -6.51 -21.38
C PHE A 17 -2.87 -6.36 -20.25
N HIS A 18 -3.59 -5.22 -20.21
CA HIS A 18 -4.67 -4.95 -19.24
C HIS A 18 -5.99 -5.61 -19.65
N ALA A 19 -5.98 -6.93 -19.82
CA ALA A 19 -7.23 -7.68 -19.85
C ALA A 19 -7.84 -7.67 -18.43
N GLU A 20 -9.16 -7.45 -18.32
CA GLU A 20 -9.89 -7.62 -17.06
C GLU A 20 -9.74 -9.08 -16.59
N ARG A 21 -8.84 -9.28 -15.62
CA ARG A 21 -8.64 -10.58 -15.00
C ARG A 21 -9.77 -10.83 -14.00
N GLN A 22 -10.61 -11.83 -14.26
CA GLN A 22 -11.53 -12.37 -13.25
C GLN A 22 -10.73 -13.22 -12.24
N GLU A 23 -10.11 -12.56 -11.27
CA GLU A 23 -9.46 -13.18 -10.12
C GLU A 23 -10.14 -12.70 -8.82
N ASN A 24 -9.94 -13.45 -7.73
CA ASN A 24 -10.47 -13.11 -6.40
C ASN A 24 -9.85 -11.83 -5.78
N ARG A 25 -8.73 -11.34 -6.32
CA ARG A 25 -8.02 -10.15 -5.82
C ARG A 25 -8.05 -9.03 -6.86
N SER A 26 -8.31 -7.81 -6.41
CA SER A 26 -8.17 -6.62 -7.26
C SER A 26 -6.70 -6.30 -7.57
N GLU A 27 -6.45 -5.61 -8.67
CA GLU A 27 -5.09 -5.16 -9.04
C GLU A 27 -4.45 -4.26 -7.96
N PHE A 28 -5.24 -3.47 -7.23
CA PHE A 28 -4.75 -2.66 -6.11
C PHE A 28 -4.33 -3.51 -4.90
N GLN A 29 -5.04 -4.61 -4.61
CA GLN A 29 -4.62 -5.57 -3.56
C GLN A 29 -3.31 -6.25 -3.95
N ARG A 30 -3.13 -6.60 -5.23
CA ARG A 30 -1.87 -7.18 -5.73
C ARG A 30 -0.70 -6.21 -5.59
N ASP A 31 -0.91 -4.92 -5.80
CA ASP A 31 0.14 -3.92 -5.60
C ASP A 31 0.57 -3.80 -4.15
N TYR A 32 -0.41 -3.82 -3.25
CA TYR A 32 -0.12 -3.84 -1.83
C TYR A 32 0.75 -5.06 -1.48
N ASP A 33 0.40 -6.25 -1.97
CA ASP A 33 1.20 -7.46 -1.76
C ASP A 33 2.61 -7.31 -2.36
N ARG A 34 2.74 -6.83 -3.61
CA ARG A 34 4.04 -6.59 -4.26
C ARG A 34 4.92 -5.66 -3.43
N LEU A 35 4.33 -4.59 -2.87
CA LEU A 35 5.04 -3.62 -2.05
C LEU A 35 5.48 -4.24 -0.72
N VAL A 36 4.58 -4.94 -0.02
CA VAL A 36 4.86 -5.61 1.26
C VAL A 36 5.95 -6.69 1.10
N PHE A 37 5.90 -7.47 0.03
CA PHE A 37 6.90 -8.51 -0.25
C PHE A 37 8.17 -8.00 -0.95
N SER A 38 8.30 -6.69 -1.16
CA SER A 38 9.49 -6.12 -1.80
C SER A 38 10.69 -6.08 -0.84
N ALA A 39 11.90 -6.31 -1.38
CA ALA A 39 13.13 -6.15 -0.60
C ALA A 39 13.31 -4.73 -0.03
N PRO A 40 13.01 -3.64 -0.78
CA PRO A 40 13.05 -2.28 -0.23
C PRO A 40 12.15 -2.07 0.98
N PHE A 41 10.93 -2.62 0.98
CA PHE A 41 10.02 -2.50 2.11
C PHE A 41 10.52 -3.26 3.33
N ARG A 42 11.01 -4.49 3.17
CA ARG A 42 11.65 -5.25 4.26
C ARG A 42 12.85 -4.53 4.88
N ARG A 43 13.64 -3.80 4.08
CA ARG A 43 14.77 -3.01 4.61
C ARG A 43 14.36 -1.92 5.59
N LEU A 44 13.10 -1.47 5.58
CA LEU A 44 12.58 -0.50 6.55
C LEU A 44 12.61 -1.02 8.00
N GLN A 45 12.64 -2.34 8.20
CA GLN A 45 12.76 -2.95 9.53
C GLN A 45 14.05 -2.49 10.24
N ASN A 46 15.12 -2.31 9.47
CA ASN A 46 16.43 -1.89 9.98
C ASN A 46 16.68 -0.39 9.75
N LYS A 47 15.61 0.41 9.63
CA LYS A 47 15.69 1.87 9.55
C LYS A 47 15.03 2.49 10.77
N THR A 48 15.81 3.30 11.49
CA THR A 48 15.32 4.09 12.61
C THR A 48 14.25 5.09 12.14
N GLN A 49 13.24 5.28 12.98
CA GLN A 49 12.22 6.31 12.79
C GLN A 49 12.73 7.63 13.38
N VAL A 50 12.79 7.70 14.72
CA VAL A 50 13.26 8.86 15.52
C VAL A 50 14.35 8.43 16.49
N PHE A 51 14.13 7.35 17.23
CA PHE A 51 15.09 6.80 18.17
C PHE A 51 16.04 5.79 17.51
N PRO A 52 17.29 5.64 18.02
CA PRO A 52 18.17 4.53 17.65
C PRO A 52 17.49 3.19 17.91
N LEU A 53 17.81 2.16 17.12
CA LEU A 53 17.27 0.81 17.31
C LEU A 53 17.79 0.26 18.65
N PRO A 54 16.94 0.07 19.68
CA PRO A 54 17.39 -0.47 20.95
C PRO A 54 17.62 -1.98 20.85
N GLY A 55 18.56 -2.51 21.64
CA GLY A 55 18.80 -3.95 21.72
C GLY A 55 17.73 -4.73 22.51
N SER A 56 17.01 -4.07 23.44
CA SER A 56 16.13 -4.74 24.41
C SER A 56 14.71 -4.16 24.52
N VAL A 57 14.41 -3.04 23.84
CA VAL A 57 13.10 -2.38 23.90
C VAL A 57 12.52 -2.31 22.50
N PHE A 58 11.25 -2.68 22.36
CA PHE A 58 10.54 -2.51 21.10
C PHE A 58 10.31 -1.02 20.84
N VAL A 59 10.95 -0.50 19.80
CA VAL A 59 10.79 0.88 19.33
C VAL A 59 10.38 0.84 17.87
N HIS A 60 9.44 1.71 17.50
CA HIS A 60 9.00 1.86 16.12
C HIS A 60 10.18 2.10 15.18
N ASN A 61 10.34 1.20 14.23
CA ASN A 61 11.16 1.40 13.05
C ASN A 61 10.27 1.87 11.89
N ARG A 62 10.90 2.27 10.77
CA ARG A 62 10.15 2.78 9.61
C ARG A 62 9.16 1.78 9.04
N LEU A 63 9.39 0.47 9.21
CA LEU A 63 8.47 -0.56 8.74
C LEU A 63 7.19 -0.55 9.56
N THR A 64 7.32 -0.65 10.89
CA THR A 64 6.18 -0.69 11.82
C THR A 64 5.32 0.57 11.69
N HIS A 65 5.96 1.74 11.63
CA HIS A 65 5.24 3.00 11.43
C HIS A 65 4.52 3.05 10.08
N SER A 66 5.18 2.61 8.99
CA SER A 66 4.54 2.58 7.66
C SER A 66 3.31 1.67 7.63
N LEU A 67 3.33 0.55 8.36
CA LEU A 67 2.18 -0.35 8.47
C LEU A 67 1.02 0.27 9.24
N GLU A 68 1.30 0.99 10.34
CA GLU A 68 0.28 1.73 11.10
C GLU A 68 -0.37 2.83 10.24
N VAL A 69 0.45 3.62 9.54
CA VAL A 69 -0.03 4.66 8.61
C VAL A 69 -0.88 4.05 7.49
N ALA A 70 -0.45 2.92 6.93
CA ALA A 70 -1.22 2.22 5.89
C ALA A 70 -2.57 1.70 6.41
N CYS A 71 -2.64 1.27 7.67
CA CYS A 71 -3.89 0.85 8.31
C CYS A 71 -4.89 2.02 8.43
N VAL A 72 -4.42 3.17 8.94
CA VAL A 72 -5.24 4.39 9.04
C VAL A 72 -5.68 4.87 7.66
N GLY A 73 -4.75 4.90 6.70
CA GLY A 73 -5.05 5.30 5.32
C GLY A 73 -6.09 4.43 4.64
N ARG A 74 -6.10 3.11 4.92
CA ARG A 74 -7.12 2.19 4.41
C ARG A 74 -8.51 2.51 4.97
N SER A 75 -8.62 2.81 6.27
CA SER A 75 -9.89 3.22 6.87
C SER A 75 -10.41 4.50 6.23
N LEU A 76 -9.56 5.53 6.13
CA LEU A 76 -9.91 6.81 5.51
C LEU A 76 -10.37 6.64 4.06
N GLY A 77 -9.67 5.83 3.28
CA GLY A 77 -10.03 5.54 1.90
C GLY A 77 -11.40 4.88 1.77
N ASN A 78 -11.70 3.90 2.64
CA ASN A 78 -12.98 3.20 2.65
C ASN A 78 -14.13 4.14 3.06
N ASP A 79 -13.93 5.00 4.06
CA ASP A 79 -14.97 5.92 4.52
C ASP A 79 -15.26 7.01 3.48
N THR A 80 -14.20 7.53 2.84
CA THR A 80 -14.35 8.48 1.73
C THR A 80 -15.03 7.83 0.51
N ALA A 81 -14.68 6.59 0.18
CA ALA A 81 -15.30 5.86 -0.92
C ALA A 81 -16.80 5.68 -0.70
N LYS A 82 -17.25 5.37 0.52
CA LYS A 82 -18.68 5.30 0.85
C LYS A 82 -19.40 6.63 0.65
N ALA A 83 -18.74 7.75 0.91
CA ALA A 83 -19.35 9.08 0.77
C ALA A 83 -19.43 9.59 -0.68
N ILE A 84 -18.59 9.08 -1.58
CA ILE A 84 -18.43 9.61 -2.95
C ILE A 84 -18.88 8.62 -4.04
N LEU A 85 -18.82 7.31 -3.78
CA LEU A 85 -19.16 6.25 -4.75
C LEU A 85 -20.53 5.60 -4.51
N ILE A 86 -21.24 6.00 -3.45
CA ILE A 86 -22.69 5.76 -3.24
C ILE A 86 -23.43 6.98 -3.80
#